data_AF-A0A357L7E7-F1
#
_entry.id   AF-A0A357L7E7-F1
#
_cell.length_a   1.000
_cell.length_b   1.000
_cell.length_c   1.000
_cell.angle_alpha   90.00
_cell.angle_beta   90.00
_cell.angle_gamma   90.00
#
_symmetry.space_group_name_H-M   'P 1'
#
loop_
_entity.id
_entity.type
_entity.pdbx_description
1 polymer ?
#
loop_
_entity_poly.entity_id
_entity_poly.type
_entity_poly.pdbx_seq_one_letter_code
_entity_poly.pdbx_strand_id
1 'polypeptide(L)'
;MIELFAAMMMQGAAEAEAPAPRRFDPYLLCVCPDATGAEEVRFTGYATDAQMILGADGKSAEPRQATIFRIEKGPKDLASPAKVWHFTKPERCGLSFAYGRRYDIVAVKKGAEIETNWCLMGKPR
;
A
#
# COMPACT_ATOMS: atom_id res chain seq x y z
N MET A 1 50.70 -57.09 11.00
CA MET A 1 49.28 -57.43 11.13
C MET A 1 48.59 -56.33 11.91
N ILE A 2 47.36 -56.02 11.48
CA ILE A 2 46.40 -55.02 11.97
C ILE A 2 46.59 -53.63 11.33
N GLU A 3 45.90 -53.52 10.19
CA GLU A 3 45.32 -52.31 9.62
C GLU A 3 44.52 -51.52 10.68
N LEU A 4 44.42 -50.20 10.55
CA LEU A 4 43.10 -49.56 10.56
C LEU A 4 43.18 -48.15 10.00
N PHE A 5 42.55 -47.99 8.83
CA PHE A 5 42.00 -46.74 8.34
C PHE A 5 41.13 -46.07 9.41
N ALA A 6 41.32 -44.78 9.65
CA ALA A 6 40.26 -43.92 10.17
C ALA A 6 40.13 -42.72 9.23
N ALA A 7 39.22 -42.89 8.28
CA ALA A 7 38.80 -41.91 7.31
C ALA A 7 38.06 -40.74 7.99
N MET A 8 38.16 -39.58 7.33
CA MET A 8 37.08 -38.61 7.14
C MET A 8 36.15 -38.33 8.33
N MET A 9 36.31 -37.15 8.94
CA MET A 9 35.15 -36.38 9.42
C MET A 9 35.34 -34.90 9.08
N MET A 10 35.04 -34.57 7.82
CA MET A 10 34.51 -33.26 7.46
C MET A 10 33.20 -33.08 8.23
N GLN A 11 33.22 -32.37 9.35
CA GLN A 11 32.00 -31.78 9.90
C GLN A 11 31.90 -30.36 9.32
N GLY A 12 31.34 -30.29 8.12
CA GLY A 12 30.72 -29.07 7.64
C GLY A 12 29.60 -28.73 8.61
N ALA A 13 29.86 -27.76 9.50
CA ALA A 13 28.81 -27.06 10.20
C ALA A 13 28.03 -26.29 9.13
N ALA A 14 27.00 -26.92 8.58
CA ALA A 14 25.94 -26.19 7.93
C ALA A 14 25.31 -25.31 9.01
N GLU A 15 25.66 -24.02 9.02
CA GLU A 15 24.90 -23.01 9.75
C GLU A 15 23.44 -23.19 9.33
N ALA A 16 22.62 -23.68 10.27
CA ALA A 16 21.19 -23.69 10.09
C ALA A 16 20.77 -22.23 9.96
N GLU A 17 20.51 -21.79 8.73
CA GLU A 17 19.99 -20.47 8.41
C GLU A 17 18.73 -20.26 9.25
N ALA A 18 18.80 -19.34 10.22
CA ALA A 18 17.67 -19.07 11.11
C ALA A 18 16.45 -18.77 10.24
N PRO A 19 15.27 -19.38 10.52
CA PRO A 19 14.10 -19.18 9.68
C PRO A 19 13.82 -17.68 9.60
N ALA A 20 13.78 -17.16 8.37
CA ALA A 20 13.54 -15.75 8.13
C ALA A 20 12.29 -15.31 8.92
N PRO A 21 12.35 -14.17 9.63
CA PRO A 21 11.20 -13.70 10.41
C PRO A 21 9.99 -13.62 9.49
N ARG A 22 8.87 -14.23 9.93
CA ARG A 22 7.61 -14.22 9.16
C ARG A 22 7.25 -12.77 8.84
N ARG A 23 7.35 -12.38 7.57
CA ARG A 23 6.83 -11.09 7.10
C ARG A 23 5.32 -11.11 7.25
N PHE A 24 4.81 -10.38 8.24
CA PHE A 24 3.38 -10.17 8.40
C PHE A 24 2.88 -9.30 7.24
N ASP A 25 1.88 -9.78 6.50
CA ASP A 25 1.21 -8.96 5.49
C ASP A 25 0.20 -8.05 6.22
N PRO A 26 0.42 -6.72 6.26
CA PRO A 26 -0.47 -5.81 7.00
C PRO A 26 -1.88 -5.77 6.40
N TYR A 27 -2.06 -6.23 5.16
CA TYR A 27 -3.35 -6.25 4.46
C TYR A 27 -4.06 -7.60 4.56
N LEU A 28 -3.61 -8.53 5.41
CA LEU A 28 -4.24 -9.85 5.56
C LEU A 28 -5.74 -9.79 5.87
N LEU A 29 -6.17 -8.74 6.59
CA LEU A 29 -7.58 -8.52 6.97
C LEU A 29 -8.35 -7.62 5.99
N CYS A 30 -7.70 -7.12 4.94
CA CYS A 30 -8.36 -6.28 3.94
C CYS A 30 -9.32 -7.14 3.10
N VAL A 31 -10.59 -6.75 3.09
CA VAL A 31 -11.63 -7.35 2.24
C VAL A 31 -11.96 -6.38 1.12
N CYS A 32 -11.69 -6.79 -0.12
CA CYS A 32 -11.92 -5.97 -1.29
C CYS A 32 -13.39 -5.97 -1.69
N PRO A 33 -14.10 -4.83 -1.60
CA PRO A 33 -15.45 -4.74 -2.11
C PRO A 33 -15.44 -4.90 -3.64
N ASP A 34 -16.50 -5.49 -4.18
CA ASP A 34 -16.69 -5.52 -5.62
C ASP A 34 -16.88 -4.09 -6.14
N ALA A 35 -15.98 -3.64 -7.00
CA ALA A 35 -16.03 -2.33 -7.64
C ALA A 35 -16.65 -2.39 -9.04
N THR A 36 -17.23 -3.53 -9.43
CA THR A 36 -17.86 -3.72 -10.75
C THR A 36 -18.96 -2.68 -10.96
N GLY A 37 -18.78 -1.83 -11.97
CA GLY A 37 -19.72 -0.76 -12.34
C GLY A 37 -19.40 0.62 -11.77
N ALA A 38 -18.38 0.76 -10.92
CA ALA A 38 -17.90 2.07 -10.50
C ALA A 38 -17.12 2.76 -11.64
N GLU A 39 -17.32 4.07 -11.81
CA GLU A 39 -16.57 4.84 -12.81
C GLU A 39 -15.12 5.03 -12.33
N GLU A 40 -14.20 4.37 -13.02
CA GLU A 40 -12.77 4.38 -12.67
C GLU A 40 -12.04 5.58 -13.27
N VAL A 41 -11.13 6.15 -12.49
CA VAL A 41 -10.24 7.26 -12.87
C VAL A 41 -8.81 6.82 -12.62
N ARG A 42 -7.97 6.88 -13.68
CA ARG A 42 -6.54 6.54 -13.60
C ARG A 42 -5.69 7.75 -13.95
N PHE A 43 -4.69 8.06 -13.12
CA PHE A 43 -3.74 9.14 -13.40
C PHE A 43 -2.40 8.88 -12.72
N THR A 44 -1.34 9.51 -13.22
CA THR A 44 -0.02 9.54 -12.59
C THR A 44 0.22 10.93 -12.01
N GLY A 45 0.71 11.00 -10.77
CA GLY A 45 0.95 12.28 -10.10
C GLY A 45 1.90 12.16 -8.90
N TYR A 46 2.23 13.31 -8.33
CA TYR A 46 3.09 13.41 -7.14
C TYR A 46 2.23 13.73 -5.92
N ALA A 47 2.38 12.97 -4.83
CA ALA A 47 1.75 13.31 -3.56
C ALA A 47 2.38 14.59 -3.01
N THR A 48 1.60 15.66 -2.87
CA THR A 48 2.11 16.98 -2.46
C THR A 48 1.66 17.38 -1.06
N ASP A 49 0.48 16.94 -0.64
CA ASP A 49 -0.11 17.32 0.65
C ASP A 49 -1.21 16.33 1.05
N ALA A 50 -1.82 16.48 2.22
CA ALA A 50 -2.98 15.71 2.65
C ALA A 50 -3.98 16.56 3.43
N GLN A 51 -5.26 16.22 3.29
CA GLN A 51 -6.35 16.77 4.10
C GLN A 51 -6.85 15.69 5.05
N MET A 52 -6.75 15.96 6.35
CA MET A 52 -7.31 15.10 7.40
C MET A 52 -8.65 15.64 7.88
N ILE A 53 -9.54 14.74 8.31
CA ILE A 53 -10.78 15.09 8.99
C ILE A 53 -10.56 14.87 10.49
N LEU A 54 -10.93 15.84 11.32
CA LEU A 54 -10.95 15.67 12.77
C LEU A 54 -12.25 14.99 13.19
N GLY A 55 -12.16 14.10 14.17
CA GLY A 55 -13.30 13.46 14.78
C GLY A 55 -14.13 14.43 15.62
N ALA A 56 -15.23 13.93 16.18
CA ALA A 56 -16.17 14.73 16.96
C ALA A 56 -15.56 15.41 18.21
N ASP A 57 -14.44 14.89 18.72
CA ASP A 57 -13.69 15.45 19.84
C ASP A 57 -12.80 16.66 19.44
N GLY A 58 -12.71 16.96 18.14
CA GLY A 58 -11.86 18.02 17.58
C GLY A 58 -10.35 17.76 17.72
N LYS A 59 -9.94 16.55 18.09
CA LYS A 59 -8.54 16.20 18.38
C LYS A 59 -8.07 14.95 17.65
N SER A 60 -8.90 13.91 17.64
CA SER A 60 -8.57 12.65 17.01
C SER A 60 -8.71 12.75 15.51
N ALA A 61 -7.83 12.10 14.76
CA ALA A 61 -7.96 12.00 13.32
C ALA A 61 -8.98 10.92 12.96
N GLU A 62 -9.92 11.24 12.07
CA GLU A 62 -10.76 10.23 11.45
C GLU A 62 -9.90 9.28 10.59
N PRO A 63 -10.27 7.98 10.48
CA PRO A 63 -9.51 7.03 9.68
C PRO A 63 -9.49 7.34 8.18
N ARG A 64 -10.42 8.18 7.68
CA ARG A 64 -10.53 8.60 6.28
C ARG A 64 -9.87 9.96 6.11
N GLN A 65 -8.95 10.05 5.15
CA GLN A 65 -8.26 11.29 4.77
C GLN A 65 -8.18 11.39 3.25
N ALA A 66 -7.77 12.56 2.74
CA ALA A 66 -7.43 12.72 1.34
C ALA A 66 -5.94 13.02 1.17
N THR A 67 -5.31 12.37 0.20
CA THR A 67 -4.00 12.81 -0.30
C THR A 67 -4.21 13.68 -1.53
N ILE A 68 -3.49 14.79 -1.59
CA ILE A 68 -3.52 15.77 -2.68
C ILE A 68 -2.38 15.44 -3.64
N PHE A 69 -2.72 15.27 -4.91
CA PHE A 69 -1.77 14.92 -5.96
C PHE A 69 -1.68 16.03 -7.00
N ARG A 70 -0.46 16.48 -7.29
CA ARG A 70 -0.21 17.23 -8.52
C ARG A 70 -0.18 16.25 -9.68
N ILE A 71 -1.15 16.34 -10.59
CA ILE A 71 -1.24 15.44 -11.75
C ILE A 71 -0.10 15.74 -12.71
N GLU A 72 0.56 14.69 -13.17
CA GLU A 72 1.53 14.73 -14.27
C GLU A 72 0.91 14.20 -15.58
N LYS A 73 0.15 13.11 -15.50
CA LYS A 73 -0.53 12.48 -16.65
C LYS A 73 -1.90 11.96 -16.21
N GLY A 74 -2.96 12.22 -16.97
CA GLY A 74 -4.30 11.74 -16.63
C GLY A 74 -5.38 12.27 -17.57
N PRO A 75 -6.66 12.02 -17.25
CA PRO A 75 -7.81 12.58 -17.98
C PRO A 75 -7.78 14.11 -17.93
N LYS A 76 -8.19 14.76 -19.03
CA LYS A 76 -8.16 16.23 -19.15
C LYS A 76 -9.19 16.92 -18.26
N ASP A 77 -10.25 16.21 -17.91
CA ASP A 77 -11.36 16.65 -17.06
C ASP A 77 -11.07 16.48 -15.56
N LEU A 78 -9.97 15.81 -15.19
CA LEU A 78 -9.57 15.67 -13.80
C LEU A 78 -8.84 16.93 -13.31
N ALA A 79 -9.38 17.57 -12.28
CA ALA A 79 -8.78 18.76 -11.68
C ALA A 79 -7.38 18.48 -11.12
N SER A 80 -6.44 19.42 -11.32
CA SER A 80 -5.10 19.40 -10.73
C SER A 80 -4.91 20.64 -9.85
N PRO A 81 -4.56 20.49 -8.55
CA PRO A 81 -4.27 19.23 -7.88
C PRO A 81 -5.53 18.38 -7.63
N ALA A 82 -5.40 17.06 -7.77
CA ALA A 82 -6.47 16.10 -7.51
C ALA A 82 -6.49 15.72 -6.03
N LYS A 83 -7.69 15.73 -5.44
CA LYS A 83 -7.92 15.25 -4.08
C LYS A 83 -8.43 13.82 -4.12
N VAL A 84 -7.67 12.88 -3.57
CA VAL A 84 -8.01 11.46 -3.56
C VAL A 84 -8.22 10.98 -2.14
N TRP A 85 -9.44 10.55 -1.83
CA TRP A 85 -9.79 10.01 -0.52
C TRP A 85 -9.35 8.56 -0.35
N HIS A 86 -8.96 8.19 0.85
CA HIS A 86 -8.63 6.81 1.22
C HIS A 86 -8.69 6.63 2.74
N PHE A 87 -8.80 5.37 3.19
CA PHE A 87 -8.50 5.03 4.57
C PHE A 87 -6.98 4.98 4.80
N THR A 88 -6.53 5.16 6.03
CA THR A 88 -5.09 5.06 6.38
C THR A 88 -4.70 3.70 6.94
N LYS A 89 -5.67 2.95 7.46
CA LYS A 89 -5.46 1.69 8.18
C LYS A 89 -5.46 0.48 7.24
N PRO A 90 -4.40 -0.36 7.23
CA PRO A 90 -4.31 -1.53 6.35
C PRO A 90 -5.47 -2.53 6.50
N GLU A 91 -5.96 -2.74 7.71
CA GLU A 91 -7.11 -3.61 8.01
C GLU A 91 -8.42 -3.14 7.35
N ARG A 92 -8.47 -1.89 6.86
CA ARG A 92 -9.57 -1.32 6.08
C ARG A 92 -9.19 -1.09 4.62
N CYS A 93 -8.20 -1.81 4.11
CA CYS A 93 -7.64 -1.61 2.78
C CYS A 93 -7.08 -0.19 2.57
N GLY A 94 -6.63 0.45 3.65
CA GLY A 94 -6.11 1.81 3.62
C GLY A 94 -4.79 1.92 2.86
N LEU A 95 -4.40 3.14 2.54
CA LEU A 95 -3.16 3.44 1.84
C LEU A 95 -2.41 4.54 2.59
N SER A 96 -1.09 4.53 2.42
CA SER A 96 -0.21 5.61 2.86
C SER A 96 0.65 6.04 1.69
N PHE A 97 0.73 7.35 1.46
CA PHE A 97 1.48 7.96 0.38
C PHE A 97 2.58 8.83 0.99
N ALA A 98 3.81 8.65 0.53
CA ALA A 98 4.93 9.47 0.95
C ALA A 98 4.98 10.73 0.07
N TYR A 99 5.12 11.89 0.70
CA TYR A 99 5.19 13.17 -0.01
C TYR A 99 6.41 13.24 -0.96
N GLY A 100 6.22 13.96 -2.06
CA GLY A 100 7.21 14.10 -3.13
C GLY A 100 7.37 12.86 -4.01
N ARG A 101 6.72 11.74 -3.67
CA ARG A 101 6.78 10.51 -4.48
C ARG A 101 5.74 10.52 -5.57
N ARG A 102 6.14 9.95 -6.71
CA ARG A 102 5.29 9.71 -7.87
C ARG A 102 4.51 8.41 -7.68
N TYR A 103 3.23 8.41 -8.04
CA TYR A 103 2.35 7.25 -7.99
C TYR A 103 1.47 7.17 -9.23
N ASP A 104 1.19 5.93 -9.67
CA ASP A 104 0.13 5.64 -10.63
C ASP A 104 -1.15 5.33 -9.83
N ILE A 105 -2.05 6.30 -9.76
CA ILE A 105 -3.28 6.25 -8.98
C ILE A 105 -4.39 5.60 -9.80
N VAL A 106 -5.07 4.63 -9.18
CA VAL A 106 -6.34 4.06 -9.62
C VAL A 106 -7.37 4.40 -8.55
N ALA A 107 -8.40 5.15 -8.94
CA ALA A 107 -9.46 5.58 -8.05
C ALA A 107 -10.82 5.35 -8.71
N VAL A 108 -11.89 5.40 -7.92
CA VAL A 108 -13.26 5.36 -8.41
C VAL A 108 -13.99 6.66 -8.04
N LYS A 109 -14.88 7.14 -8.90
CA LYS A 109 -15.74 8.28 -8.59
C LYS A 109 -16.80 7.88 -7.57
N LYS A 110 -17.03 8.77 -6.60
CA LYS A 110 -18.04 8.65 -5.55
C LYS A 110 -18.71 10.01 -5.37
N GLY A 111 -19.74 10.27 -6.17
CA GLY A 111 -20.33 11.59 -6.29
C GLY A 111 -19.34 12.58 -6.91
N ALA A 112 -19.05 13.68 -6.23
CA ALA A 112 -18.08 14.68 -6.67
C ALA A 112 -16.62 14.34 -6.28
N GLU A 113 -16.42 13.28 -5.49
CA GLU A 113 -15.11 12.89 -4.98
C GLU A 113 -14.54 11.70 -5.75
N ILE A 114 -13.23 11.48 -5.65
CA ILE A 114 -12.59 10.22 -6.04
C ILE A 114 -11.97 9.55 -4.81
N GLU A 115 -12.10 8.22 -4.74
CA GLU A 115 -11.64 7.41 -3.62
C GLU A 115 -10.77 6.26 -4.14
N THR A 116 -9.69 5.95 -3.43
CA THR A 116 -8.78 4.84 -3.71
C THR A 116 -8.57 3.98 -2.47
N ASN A 117 -8.14 2.75 -2.68
CA ASN A 117 -7.83 1.79 -1.63
C ASN A 117 -6.82 0.76 -2.14
N TRP A 118 -6.33 -0.08 -1.22
CA TRP A 118 -5.37 -1.14 -1.53
C TRP A 118 -5.84 -2.08 -2.64
N CYS A 119 -7.13 -2.37 -2.72
CA CYS A 119 -7.71 -3.27 -3.72
C CYS A 119 -7.64 -2.71 -5.14
N LEU A 120 -7.80 -1.39 -5.28
CA LEU A 120 -7.70 -0.70 -6.57
C LEU A 120 -6.25 -0.51 -7.01
N MET A 121 -5.37 -0.18 -6.06
CA MET A 121 -3.96 0.10 -6.33
C MET A 121 -3.11 -1.17 -6.51
N GLY A 122 -3.56 -2.28 -5.92
CA GLY A 122 -2.79 -3.52 -5.84
C GLY A 122 -1.58 -3.40 -4.92
N LYS A 123 -0.91 -4.54 -4.66
CA LYS A 123 0.34 -4.57 -3.91
C LYS A 123 1.39 -3.74 -4.66
N PRO A 124 2.08 -2.78 -4.02
CA PRO A 124 3.21 -2.10 -4.62
C PRO A 124 4.19 -3.19 -5.05
N ARG A 125 4.48 -3.24 -6.35
CA ARG A 125 5.44 -4.17 -6.93
C ARG A 125 6.85 -3.82 -6.46
#